data_AF-A0AAN7JR30-F1
#
_entry.id   AF-A0AAN7JR30-F1
#
_cell.length_a   1.000
_cell.length_b   1.000
_cell.length_c   1.000
_cell.angle_alpha   90.00
_cell.angle_beta   90.00
_cell.angle_gamma   90.00
#
_symmetry.space_group_name_H-M   'P 1'
#
loop_
_entity.id
_entity.type
_entity.pdbx_description
1 polymer ?
#
loop_
_entity_poly.entity_id
_entity_poly.type
_entity_poly.pdbx_seq_one_letter_code
_entity_poly.pdbx_strand_id
1 'polypeptide(L)'
;MITIITRMGDENMRVMLPHLIRGIRSEGQMVTWVSDPMHGNTIKAPCGIKTRPFDAITYYLIHYIKMLHAHTISHKFATTVHQPRACGLSNHSKGLRLSPF
;
A
#
# COMPACT_ATOMS: atom_id res chain seq x y z
N MET A 1 -16.77 14.83 3.15
CA MET A 1 -15.84 14.08 2.27
C MET A 1 -15.22 12.98 3.10
N ILE A 2 -15.44 11.71 2.74
CA ILE A 2 -14.90 10.57 3.47
C ILE A 2 -13.66 10.07 2.74
N THR A 3 -12.58 9.88 3.49
CA THR A 3 -11.32 9.32 2.98
C THR A 3 -11.04 8.01 3.69
N ILE A 4 -10.81 6.95 2.92
CA ILE A 4 -10.49 5.62 3.42
C ILE A 4 -9.01 5.38 3.22
N ILE A 5 -8.30 5.15 4.32
CA ILE A 5 -6.87 4.84 4.32
C ILE A 5 -6.72 3.33 4.52
N THR A 6 -6.25 2.65 3.49
CA THR A 6 -6.01 1.20 3.50
C THR A 6 -4.56 0.92 3.91
N ARG A 7 -4.41 0.14 4.98
CA ARG A 7 -3.10 -0.28 5.53
C ARG A 7 -3.05 -1.79 5.73
N MET A 8 -3.54 -2.51 4.73
CA MET A 8 -3.59 -3.97 4.72
C MET A 8 -2.24 -4.48 4.19
N GLY A 9 -1.76 -5.65 4.61
CA GLY A 9 -0.66 -6.34 3.90
C GLY A 9 -1.14 -6.86 2.53
N ASP A 10 -0.22 -7.29 1.64
CA ASP A 10 -0.58 -7.74 0.28
C ASP A 10 -1.66 -8.85 0.29
N GLU A 11 -1.46 -9.86 1.12
CA GLU A 11 -2.37 -11.00 1.26
C GLU A 11 -3.78 -10.56 1.66
N ASN A 12 -3.89 -9.79 2.75
CA ASN A 12 -5.18 -9.34 3.27
C ASN A 12 -5.86 -8.34 2.32
N MET A 13 -5.09 -7.51 1.61
CA MET A 13 -5.64 -6.55 0.66
C MET A 13 -6.39 -7.25 -0.46
N ARG A 14 -5.82 -8.33 -1.02
CA ARG A 14 -6.44 -9.07 -2.14
C ARG A 14 -7.81 -9.65 -1.77
N VAL A 15 -7.95 -10.08 -0.51
CA VAL A 15 -9.19 -10.66 -0.01
C VAL A 15 -10.16 -9.58 0.45
N MET A 16 -9.74 -8.64 1.28
CA MET A 16 -10.66 -7.73 1.98
C MET A 16 -11.04 -6.49 1.17
N LEU A 17 -10.13 -5.94 0.37
CA LEU A 17 -10.37 -4.69 -0.36
C LEU A 17 -11.56 -4.77 -1.34
N PRO A 18 -11.75 -5.86 -2.13
CA PRO A 18 -12.91 -5.98 -3.00
C PRO A 18 -14.24 -6.07 -2.25
N HIS A 19 -14.25 -6.65 -1.05
CA HIS A 19 -15.45 -6.69 -0.21
C HIS A 19 -15.80 -5.29 0.30
N LEU A 20 -14.79 -4.53 0.74
CA LEU A 20 -14.96 -3.16 1.21
C LEU A 20 -15.47 -2.23 0.09
N ILE A 21 -14.87 -2.31 -1.10
CA ILE A 21 -15.31 -1.55 -2.28
C ILE A 21 -16.77 -1.82 -2.62
N ARG A 22 -17.18 -3.10 -2.63
CA ARG A 22 -18.56 -3.49 -2.94
C ARG A 22 -19.55 -2.93 -1.91
N GLY A 23 -19.24 -3.02 -0.63
CA GLY A 23 -20.11 -2.48 0.43
C GLY A 23 -20.27 -0.97 0.35
N ILE A 24 -19.19 -0.22 0.09
CA ILE A 24 -19.29 1.25 -0.03
C ILE A 24 -20.07 1.66 -1.28
N ARG A 25 -19.89 0.91 -2.39
CA ARG A 25 -20.64 1.16 -3.63
C ARG A 25 -22.12 0.83 -3.49
N SER A 26 -22.50 -0.21 -2.75
CA SER A 26 -23.92 -0.52 -2.51
C SER A 26 -24.62 0.55 -1.70
N GLU A 27 -23.89 1.24 -0.83
CA GLU A 27 -24.38 2.41 -0.07
C GLU A 27 -24.37 3.72 -0.89
N GLY A 28 -23.94 3.69 -2.16
CA GLY A 28 -23.90 4.87 -3.03
C GLY A 28 -22.91 5.95 -2.60
N GLN A 29 -21.98 5.65 -1.69
CA GLN A 29 -21.07 6.65 -1.16
C GLN A 29 -19.84 6.84 -2.05
N MET A 30 -19.52 8.10 -2.35
CA MET A 30 -18.26 8.48 -3.00
C MET A 30 -17.20 8.76 -1.94
N VAL A 31 -16.13 7.97 -1.97
CA VAL A 31 -15.01 8.08 -1.01
C VAL A 31 -13.70 8.27 -1.74
N THR A 32 -12.75 8.94 -1.08
CA THR A 32 -11.37 9.03 -1.57
C THR A 32 -10.58 7.85 -1.04
N TRP A 33 -9.98 7.08 -1.95
CA TRP A 33 -9.16 5.91 -1.60
C TRP A 33 -7.70 6.30 -1.47
N VAL A 34 -7.13 6.06 -0.30
CA VAL A 34 -5.73 6.27 0.02
C VAL A 34 -5.12 4.96 0.51
N SER A 35 -3.87 4.68 0.14
CA SER A 35 -3.14 3.53 0.69
C SER A 35 -1.86 3.92 1.38
N ASP A 36 -1.59 3.26 2.49
CA ASP A 36 -0.37 3.35 3.28
C ASP A 36 0.30 1.96 3.35
N PRO A 37 1.26 1.68 2.44
CA PRO A 37 1.97 0.39 2.38
C PRO A 37 2.99 0.23 3.51
N MET A 38 3.21 1.30 4.29
CA MET A 38 4.24 1.40 5.31
C MET A 38 3.76 0.94 6.68
N HIS A 39 2.68 0.19 6.80
CA HIS A 39 2.31 -0.39 8.11
C HIS A 39 2.05 -1.90 8.05
N GLY A 40 1.55 -2.43 6.94
CA GLY A 40 1.27 -3.87 6.78
C GLY A 40 2.50 -4.75 6.56
N ASN A 41 3.63 -4.19 6.13
CA ASN A 41 4.79 -4.96 5.63
C ASN A 41 6.03 -4.90 6.55
N THR A 42 5.87 -4.83 7.88
CA THR A 42 7.03 -4.75 8.79
C THR A 42 7.61 -6.12 9.07
N ILE A 43 8.91 -6.28 8.85
CA ILE A 43 9.70 -7.43 9.32
C ILE A 43 10.73 -6.97 10.35
N LYS A 44 11.13 -7.86 11.26
CA LYS A 44 12.30 -7.62 12.13
C LYS A 44 13.53 -8.17 11.42
N ALA A 45 14.52 -7.32 11.17
CA ALA A 45 15.82 -7.77 10.71
C ALA A 45 16.53 -8.55 11.84
N PRO A 46 17.51 -9.43 11.54
CA PRO A 46 18.28 -10.16 12.55
C PRO A 46 18.97 -9.25 13.57
N CYS A 47 19.28 -8.01 13.18
CA CYS A 47 19.83 -6.97 14.05
C CYS A 47 18.79 -6.26 14.95
N GLY A 48 17.53 -6.69 14.96
CA GLY A 48 16.45 -6.11 15.76
C GLY A 48 15.78 -4.87 15.15
N ILE A 49 16.27 -4.36 14.02
CA ILE A 49 15.72 -3.17 13.34
C ILE A 49 14.44 -3.54 12.56
N LYS A 50 13.36 -2.81 12.81
CA LYS A 50 12.13 -2.90 12.01
C LYS A 50 12.40 -2.41 10.60
N THR A 51 12.28 -3.33 9.65
CA THR A 51 12.58 -3.09 8.23
C THR A 51 11.37 -3.43 7.39
N ARG A 52 11.27 -2.86 6.20
CA ARG A 52 10.20 -3.16 5.24
C ARG A 52 10.85 -3.47 3.90
N PRO A 53 10.79 -4.68 3.34
CA PRO A 53 11.43 -4.92 2.05
C PRO A 53 10.84 -3.97 1.00
N PHE A 54 11.70 -3.28 0.24
CA PHE A 54 11.25 -2.35 -0.81
C PHE A 54 10.35 -3.06 -1.83
N ASP A 55 10.71 -4.30 -2.17
CA ASP A 55 9.91 -5.13 -3.08
C ASP A 55 8.52 -5.42 -2.50
N ALA A 56 8.41 -5.71 -1.20
CA ALA A 56 7.11 -5.93 -0.55
C ALA A 56 6.21 -4.68 -0.62
N ILE A 57 6.78 -3.49 -0.44
CA ILE A 57 6.06 -2.22 -0.62
C ILE A 57 5.63 -2.04 -2.09
N THR A 58 6.52 -2.34 -3.03
CA THR A 58 6.29 -2.14 -4.46
C THR A 58 5.23 -3.12 -4.99
N TYR A 59 5.33 -4.40 -4.65
CA TYR A 59 4.33 -5.41 -5.02
C TYR A 59 2.95 -5.05 -4.49
N TYR A 60 2.87 -4.66 -3.21
CA TYR A 60 1.62 -4.20 -2.61
C TYR A 60 1.00 -3.04 -3.39
N LEU A 61 1.79 -2.01 -3.71
CA LEU A 61 1.29 -0.85 -4.47
C LEU A 61 0.80 -1.23 -5.87
N ILE A 62 1.55 -2.10 -6.56
CA ILE A 62 1.16 -2.59 -7.90
C ILE A 62 -0.16 -3.36 -7.83
N HIS A 63 -0.33 -4.25 -6.84
CA HIS A 63 -1.57 -5.01 -6.70
C HIS A 63 -2.74 -4.11 -6.30
N TYR A 64 -2.50 -3.14 -5.43
CA TYR A 64 -3.49 -2.15 -5.03
C TYR A 64 -4.01 -1.34 -6.23
N ILE A 65 -3.10 -0.81 -7.07
CA ILE A 65 -3.46 -0.10 -8.30
C ILE A 65 -4.28 -0.99 -9.23
N LYS A 66 -3.80 -2.23 -9.47
CA LYS A 66 -4.49 -3.18 -10.34
C LYS A 66 -5.92 -3.45 -9.86
N MET A 67 -6.12 -3.60 -8.54
CA MET A 67 -7.45 -3.82 -7.97
C MET A 67 -8.35 -2.60 -8.12
N LEU A 68 -7.86 -1.39 -7.87
CA LEU A 68 -8.67 -0.18 -8.03
C LEU A 68 -9.00 0.11 -9.49
N HIS A 69 -8.07 -0.11 -10.41
CA HIS A 69 -8.32 0.00 -11.85
C HIS A 69 -9.38 -1.00 -12.33
N ALA A 70 -9.33 -2.25 -11.83
CA ALA A 70 -10.36 -3.25 -12.14
C ALA A 70 -11.77 -2.82 -11.69
N HIS A 71 -11.89 -1.94 -10.69
CA HIS A 71 -13.16 -1.41 -10.20
C HIS A 71 -13.45 0.02 -10.69
N THR A 72 -12.61 0.58 -11.57
CA THR A 72 -12.71 1.95 -12.12
C THR A 72 -12.74 3.03 -11.02
N ILE A 73 -11.87 2.90 -10.02
CA ILE A 73 -11.81 3.79 -8.86
C ILE A 73 -10.62 4.75 -8.95
N SER A 74 -10.89 6.04 -8.77
CA SER A 74 -9.85 7.07 -8.60
C SER A 74 -9.16 6.93 -7.24
N HIS A 75 -7.83 7.09 -7.22
CA HIS A 75 -7.03 6.80 -6.04
C HIS A 75 -5.94 7.85 -5.80
N LYS A 76 -5.51 7.99 -4.55
CA LYS A 76 -4.40 8.85 -4.14
C LYS A 76 -3.40 8.04 -3.33
N PHE A 77 -2.11 8.32 -3.49
CA PHE A 77 -1.06 7.73 -2.65
C PHE A 77 -0.59 8.74 -1.61
N ALA A 78 -0.42 8.28 -0.38
CA ALA A 78 0.16 9.08 0.69
C ALA A 78 1.35 8.32 1.26
N THR A 79 2.53 8.43 0.64
CA THR A 79 3.74 7.82 1.19
C THR A 79 5.01 8.54 0.72
N THR A 80 5.91 8.80 1.66
CA THR A 80 7.33 9.05 1.41
C THR A 80 8.09 7.82 1.91
N VAL A 81 8.67 7.04 0.99
CA VAL A 81 9.49 5.89 1.36
C VAL A 81 10.91 6.38 1.66
N HIS A 82 11.21 6.61 2.94
CA HIS A 82 12.58 6.79 3.41
C HIS A 82 12.97 5.60 4.27
N GLN A 83 13.74 4.67 3.70
CA GLN A 83 14.16 3.48 4.42
C GLN A 83 15.64 3.59 4.80
N PRO A 84 15.96 3.68 6.11
CA PRO A 84 17.35 3.58 6.54
C PRO A 84 17.88 2.19 6.17
N ARG A 85 19.15 2.13 5.73
CA ARG A 85 19.83 0.87 5.40
C ARG A 85 19.76 -0.06 6.61
N ALA A 86 18.99 -1.14 6.51
CA ALA A 86 18.95 -2.18 7.53
C ALA A 86 20.13 -3.13 7.31
N CYS A 87 20.84 -3.46 8.40
CA CYS A 87 21.98 -4.36 8.37
C CYS A 87 21.58 -5.72 7.79
N GLY A 88 22.23 -6.15 6.70
CA GLY A 88 22.09 -7.51 6.14
C GLY A 88 21.01 -7.72 5.06
N LEU A 89 20.33 -6.68 4.55
CA LEU A 89 19.43 -6.81 3.39
C LEU A 89 20.09 -6.23 2.13
N SER A 90 20.07 -7.02 1.05
CA SER A 90 20.75 -6.72 -0.21
C SER A 90 20.36 -5.36 -0.80
N ASN A 91 21.39 -4.66 -1.28
CA ASN A 91 21.38 -3.31 -1.83
C ASN A 91 20.26 -3.02 -2.84
N HIS A 92 19.24 -2.25 -2.48
CA HIS A 92 18.49 -1.41 -3.42
C HIS A 92 17.80 -0.25 -2.68
N SER A 93 18.49 0.88 -2.51
CA SER A 93 17.84 2.15 -2.23
C SER A 93 17.19 2.67 -3.51
N LYS A 94 15.97 2.20 -3.80
CA LYS A 94 15.15 2.73 -4.89
C LYS A 94 14.15 3.71 -4.28
N GLY A 95 14.32 5.00 -4.55
CA GLY A 95 13.31 6.01 -4.24
C GLY A 95 12.18 5.89 -5.26
N LEU A 96 10.98 5.50 -4.84
CA LEU A 96 9.82 5.50 -5.70
C LEU A 96 9.15 6.88 -5.60
N ARG A 97 9.42 7.76 -6.57
CA ARG A 97 8.69 9.03 -6.73
C ARG A 97 7.55 8.79 -7.71
N LEU A 98 6.38 8.40 -7.19
CA LEU A 98 5.17 8.31 -8.01
C LEU A 98 4.53 9.71 -8.07
N SER A 99 4.46 10.27 -9.28
CA SER A 99 3.78 11.53 -9.57
C SER A 99 2.26 11.34 -9.55
N PRO A 100 1.49 12.35 -9.11
CA PRO A 100 0.03 12.31 -9.15
C PRO A 100 -0.46 12.65 -10.58
N PHE A 101 -1.08 11.71 -11.28
CA PHE A 101 -1.99 12.00 -12.39
C PHE A 101 -3.14 10.98 -12.39
#